data_AF-A0A0R3IVT5-F1
#
_entry.id   AF-A0A0R3IVT5-F1
#
_cell.length_a   1.000
_cell.length_b   1.000
_cell.length_c   1.000
_cell.angle_alpha   90.00
_cell.angle_beta   90.00
_cell.angle_gamma   90.00
#
_symmetry.space_group_name_H-M   'P 1'
#
loop_
_entity.id
_entity.type
_entity.pdbx_description
1 polymer ?
#
loop_
_entity_poly.entity_id
_entity_poly.type
_entity_poly.pdbx_seq_one_letter_code
_entity_poly.pdbx_strand_id
1 'polypeptide(L)'
;MTDQDVLEALEFAPDHGPCECVKCGLNEDQPEHEGRCGKPAKYRVEMHMIDKCTQPGLTPSGGTIFFVCARCMLIGERVAARIAAANQRLIKERDFVLMCTTCQRPLNDPHNIMEVEPLDE
;
A
#
# COMPACT_ATOMS: atom_id res chain seq x y z
N MET A 1 -29.36 12.93 -30.78
CA MET A 1 -28.84 12.18 -29.63
C MET A 1 -28.21 10.92 -30.18
N THR A 2 -26.90 10.97 -30.37
CA THR A 2 -26.09 9.86 -30.88
C THR A 2 -25.67 8.95 -29.72
N ASP A 3 -25.26 7.72 -30.01
CA ASP A 3 -24.75 6.80 -28.99
C ASP A 3 -23.55 7.40 -28.21
N GLN A 4 -22.78 8.27 -28.86
CA GLN A 4 -21.72 9.08 -28.25
C GLN A 4 -22.24 10.05 -27.17
N ASP A 5 -23.40 10.68 -27.40
CA ASP A 5 -24.01 11.62 -26.44
C ASP A 5 -24.52 10.87 -25.20
N VAL A 6 -24.94 9.60 -25.37
CA VAL A 6 -25.40 8.74 -24.28
C VAL A 6 -24.22 8.24 -23.46
N LEU A 7 -23.09 7.90 -24.09
CA LEU A 7 -21.87 7.47 -23.40
C LEU A 7 -21.20 8.61 -22.63
N GLU A 8 -21.20 9.84 -23.18
CA GLU A 8 -20.68 11.03 -22.48
C GLU A 8 -21.60 11.49 -21.34
N ALA A 9 -22.91 11.23 -21.43
CA ALA A 9 -23.86 11.50 -20.35
C ALA A 9 -23.83 10.45 -19.23
N LEU A 10 -23.19 9.31 -19.45
CA LEU A 10 -22.94 8.31 -18.42
C LEU A 10 -21.61 8.66 -17.73
N GLU A 11 -21.68 9.49 -16.69
CA GLU A 11 -20.58 9.67 -15.74
C GLU A 11 -20.31 8.33 -15.04
N PHE A 12 -19.50 7.48 -15.67
CA PHE A 12 -18.97 6.28 -15.04
C PHE A 12 -17.82 6.70 -14.12
N ALA A 13 -18.15 7.12 -12.90
CA ALA A 13 -17.16 7.17 -11.85
C ALA A 13 -16.66 5.73 -11.60
N PRO A 14 -15.36 5.43 -11.78
CA PRO A 14 -14.86 4.09 -11.56
C PRO A 14 -15.01 3.72 -10.08
N ASP A 15 -15.92 2.78 -9.78
CA ASP A 15 -15.98 2.16 -8.47
C ASP A 15 -14.84 1.13 -8.35
N HIS A 16 -13.76 1.55 -7.70
CA HIS A 16 -12.61 0.69 -7.43
C HIS A 16 -12.86 -0.34 -6.32
N GLY A 17 -14.09 -0.42 -5.80
CA GLY A 17 -14.50 -1.38 -4.78
C GLY A 17 -14.08 -0.99 -3.36
N PRO A 18 -14.33 -1.87 -2.38
CA PRO A 18 -14.03 -1.61 -0.99
C PRO A 18 -12.54 -1.79 -0.67
N CYS A 19 -12.08 -1.08 0.35
CA CYS A 19 -10.77 -1.23 0.96
C CYS A 19 -10.52 -2.68 1.38
N GLU A 20 -9.38 -3.21 0.94
CA GLU A 20 -8.96 -4.60 1.15
C GLU A 20 -8.21 -4.82 2.45
N CYS A 21 -7.98 -3.78 3.26
CA CYS A 21 -7.27 -3.96 4.52
C CYS A 21 -8.05 -4.90 5.45
N VAL A 22 -7.34 -5.84 6.07
CA VAL A 22 -7.92 -6.86 6.95
C VAL A 22 -8.02 -6.37 8.40
N LYS A 23 -7.22 -5.36 8.77
CA LYS A 23 -7.17 -4.79 10.12
C LYS A 23 -6.74 -3.34 10.02
N CYS A 24 -7.62 -2.39 10.35
CA CYS A 24 -7.23 -0.99 10.54
C CYS A 24 -7.73 -0.49 11.90
N GLY A 25 -6.89 0.28 12.58
CA GLY A 25 -7.15 0.75 13.94
C GLY A 25 -5.87 1.30 14.54
N LEU A 26 -5.80 2.62 14.72
CA LEU A 26 -4.62 3.27 15.33
C LEU A 26 -4.99 4.19 16.51
N ASN A 27 -6.28 4.47 16.77
CA ASN A 27 -6.71 5.54 17.68
C ASN A 27 -8.09 5.25 18.28
N GLU A 28 -8.41 5.91 19.40
CA GLU A 28 -9.67 5.77 20.16
C GLU A 28 -10.93 6.06 19.32
N ASP A 29 -10.87 6.99 18.36
CA ASP A 29 -12.04 7.42 17.56
C ASP A 29 -12.51 6.39 16.53
N GLN A 30 -11.66 5.43 16.17
CA GLN A 30 -12.01 4.33 15.28
C GLN A 30 -11.19 3.11 15.72
N PRO A 31 -11.68 2.38 16.75
CA PRO A 31 -11.00 1.24 17.32
C PRO A 31 -10.76 0.19 16.24
N GLU A 32 -9.78 -0.66 16.50
CA GLU A 32 -9.52 -1.83 15.68
C GLU A 32 -10.82 -2.61 15.46
N HIS A 33 -11.25 -2.71 14.21
CA HIS A 33 -12.44 -3.47 13.87
C HIS A 33 -12.05 -4.87 13.42
N GLU A 34 -12.84 -5.87 13.80
CA GLU A 34 -12.73 -7.20 13.24
C GLU A 34 -13.30 -7.18 11.81
N GLY A 35 -12.53 -7.69 10.84
CA GLY A 35 -12.96 -7.79 9.44
C GLY A 35 -12.45 -6.66 8.53
N ARG A 36 -12.91 -6.64 7.28
CA ARG A 36 -12.46 -5.69 6.26
C ARG A 36 -13.00 -4.27 6.50
N CYS A 37 -12.19 -3.24 6.20
CA CYS A 37 -12.53 -1.82 6.47
C CYS A 37 -13.78 -1.31 5.74
N GLY A 38 -14.13 -1.87 4.57
CA GLY A 38 -15.38 -1.57 3.85
C GLY A 38 -15.53 -0.15 3.29
N LYS A 39 -14.63 0.79 3.63
CA LYS A 39 -14.57 2.13 3.00
C LYS A 39 -14.16 2.02 1.53
N PRO A 40 -14.61 2.93 0.64
CA PRO A 40 -14.19 2.91 -0.76
C PRO A 40 -12.66 2.97 -0.90
N ALA A 41 -12.11 2.17 -1.81
CA ALA A 41 -10.72 2.25 -2.19
C ALA A 41 -10.46 3.54 -2.96
N LYS A 42 -9.30 4.15 -2.70
CA LYS A 42 -8.83 5.38 -3.36
C LYS A 42 -7.38 5.30 -3.83
N TYR A 43 -6.68 4.25 -3.43
CA TYR A 43 -5.27 4.07 -3.73
C TYR A 43 -4.99 2.61 -4.10
N ARG A 44 -4.20 2.41 -5.15
CA ARG A 44 -3.47 1.18 -5.41
C ARG A 44 -2.16 1.26 -4.64
N VAL A 45 -1.92 0.26 -3.81
CA VAL A 45 -0.69 0.14 -3.02
C VAL A 45 0.04 -1.11 -3.45
N GLU A 46 1.32 -0.98 -3.77
CA GLU A 46 2.21 -2.12 -3.96
C GLU A 46 3.16 -2.21 -2.77
N MET A 47 3.03 -3.28 -1.99
CA MET A 47 3.83 -3.51 -0.79
C MET A 47 4.83 -4.63 -1.03
N HIS A 48 6.11 -4.36 -0.78
CA HIS A 48 7.16 -5.35 -0.94
C HIS A 48 7.00 -6.49 0.10
N MET A 49 6.96 -7.74 -0.39
CA MET A 49 6.91 -8.91 0.50
C MET A 49 8.31 -9.25 1.00
N ILE A 50 8.77 -8.52 2.03
CA ILE A 50 10.10 -8.68 2.63
C ILE A 50 10.36 -10.16 2.96
N ASP A 51 11.53 -10.66 2.52
CA ASP A 51 12.00 -12.05 2.68
C ASP A 51 11.14 -13.14 2.01
N LYS A 52 10.11 -12.73 1.27
CA LYS A 52 9.17 -13.61 0.56
C LYS A 52 8.88 -13.14 -0.86
N CYS A 53 9.69 -12.23 -1.40
CA CYS A 53 9.39 -11.49 -2.62
C CYS A 53 9.51 -12.32 -3.91
N THR A 54 9.83 -13.61 -3.82
CA THR A 54 9.85 -14.57 -4.94
C THR A 54 8.73 -15.60 -4.86
N GLN A 55 7.77 -15.42 -3.93
CA GLN A 55 6.63 -16.32 -3.84
C GLN A 55 5.73 -16.21 -5.08
N PRO A 56 5.09 -17.31 -5.50
CA PRO A 56 4.11 -17.27 -6.58
C PRO A 56 2.97 -16.29 -6.27
N GLY A 57 2.47 -15.61 -7.30
CA GLY A 57 1.33 -14.69 -7.18
C GLY A 57 1.69 -13.25 -6.80
N LEU A 58 2.99 -12.92 -6.70
CA LEU A 58 3.47 -11.56 -6.49
C LEU A 58 3.69 -10.82 -7.81
N THR A 59 3.80 -9.50 -7.73
CA THR A 59 4.21 -8.65 -8.87
C THR A 59 5.65 -8.99 -9.30
N PRO A 60 6.08 -8.59 -10.52
CA PRO A 60 7.47 -8.76 -10.94
C PRO A 60 8.49 -8.07 -10.02
N SER A 61 8.06 -7.03 -9.28
CA SER A 61 8.89 -6.35 -8.29
C SER A 61 8.97 -7.10 -6.94
N GLY A 62 8.24 -8.22 -6.81
CA GLY A 62 8.12 -9.00 -5.59
C GLY A 62 7.20 -8.38 -4.55
N GLY A 63 6.24 -7.58 -5.00
CA GLY A 63 5.23 -6.93 -4.17
C GLY A 63 3.87 -7.64 -4.22
N THR A 64 3.02 -7.31 -3.26
CA THR A 64 1.59 -7.60 -3.28
C THR A 64 0.83 -6.31 -3.52
N ILE A 65 -0.23 -6.38 -4.31
CA ILE A 65 -1.08 -5.21 -4.60
C ILE A 65 -2.28 -5.23 -3.66
N PHE A 66 -2.62 -4.06 -3.11
CA PHE A 66 -3.83 -3.84 -2.33
C PHE A 66 -4.56 -2.58 -2.82
N PHE A 67 -5.88 -2.64 -2.84
CA PHE A 67 -6.72 -1.47 -3.03
C PHE A 67 -7.21 -0.97 -1.68
N VAL A 68 -6.83 0.24 -1.29
CA VAL A 68 -7.06 0.74 0.08
C VAL A 68 -7.67 2.13 0.09
N CYS A 69 -8.42 2.43 1.16
CA CYS A 69 -8.92 3.78 1.39
C CYS A 69 -7.79 4.72 1.87
N ALA A 70 -8.04 6.04 1.83
CA ALA A 70 -7.08 7.06 2.26
C ALA A 70 -6.49 6.82 3.65
N ARG A 71 -7.33 6.39 4.61
CA ARG A 71 -6.85 6.11 5.97
C ARG A 71 -5.88 4.92 6.00
N CYS A 72 -6.23 3.82 5.35
CA CYS A 72 -5.41 2.61 5.37
C CYS A 72 -4.10 2.78 4.60
N MET A 73 -4.11 3.59 3.54
CA MET A 73 -2.91 4.07 2.87
C MET A 73 -1.98 4.78 3.86
N LEU A 74 -2.46 5.80 4.59
CA LEU A 74 -1.65 6.54 5.58
C LEU A 74 -1.08 5.66 6.69
N ILE A 75 -1.82 4.63 7.10
CA ILE A 75 -1.33 3.63 8.07
C ILE A 75 -0.15 2.86 7.47
N GLY A 76 -0.30 2.37 6.23
CA GLY A 76 0.75 1.67 5.49
C GLY A 76 2.01 2.52 5.33
N GLU A 77 1.87 3.75 4.86
CA GLU A 77 3.00 4.70 4.73
C GLU A 77 3.72 4.92 6.05
N ARG A 78 2.98 5.08 7.16
CA ARG A 78 3.58 5.25 8.49
C ARG A 78 4.36 4.01 8.92
N VAL A 79 3.90 2.82 8.60
CA VAL A 79 4.63 1.56 8.88
C VAL A 79 5.90 1.48 8.03
N ALA A 80 5.82 1.75 6.72
CA ALA A 80 6.98 1.79 5.84
C ALA A 80 8.02 2.82 6.32
N ALA A 81 7.58 4.02 6.69
CA ALA A 81 8.44 5.07 7.25
C ALA A 81 9.13 4.67 8.55
N ARG A 82 8.42 3.94 9.44
CA ARG A 82 9.02 3.45 10.69
C ARG A 82 10.10 2.40 10.44
N ILE A 83 9.86 1.47 9.52
CA ILE A 83 10.86 0.46 9.13
C ILE A 83 12.09 1.15 8.53
N ALA A 84 11.88 2.06 7.58
CA ALA A 84 12.97 2.81 6.94
C ALA A 84 13.77 3.63 7.98
N ALA A 85 13.10 4.34 8.88
CA ALA A 85 13.75 5.13 9.93
C ALA A 85 14.54 4.25 10.93
N ALA A 86 14.01 3.08 11.32
CA ALA A 86 14.73 2.13 12.16
C ALA A 86 16.01 1.65 11.46
N ASN A 87 15.95 1.40 10.16
CA ASN A 87 17.10 1.00 9.38
C ASN A 87 18.14 2.14 9.23
N GLN A 88 17.69 3.36 8.94
CA GLN A 88 18.58 4.53 8.90
C GLN A 88 19.32 4.76 10.22
N ARG A 89 18.67 4.48 11.35
CA ARG A 89 19.32 4.53 12.66
C ARG A 89 20.42 3.47 12.78
N LEU A 90 20.17 2.24 12.34
CA LEU A 90 21.17 1.17 12.33
C LEU A 90 22.37 1.51 11.43
N ILE A 91 22.14 2.13 10.28
CA ILE A 91 23.21 2.63 9.40
C ILE A 91 24.10 3.61 10.16
N LYS A 92 23.51 4.60 10.84
CA LYS A 92 24.26 5.61 11.61
C LYS A 92 25.04 5.03 12.79
N GLU A 93 24.46 4.06 13.48
CA GLU A 93 25.05 3.51 14.72
C GLU A 93 26.06 2.38 14.47
N ARG A 94 25.92 1.63 13.37
CA ARG A 94 26.64 0.36 13.17
C ARG A 94 27.16 0.12 11.74
N ASP A 95 27.04 1.11 10.85
CA ASP A 95 27.40 0.98 9.42
C ASP A 95 26.75 -0.25 8.76
N PHE A 96 25.47 -0.48 9.10
CA PHE A 96 24.74 -1.67 8.71
C PHE A 96 23.40 -1.30 8.05
N VAL A 97 23.10 -1.92 6.92
CA VAL A 97 21.84 -1.75 6.17
C VAL A 97 21.04 -3.05 6.22
N LEU A 98 19.79 -3.01 6.69
CA LEU A 98 18.85 -4.10 6.51
C LEU A 98 18.45 -4.20 5.04
N MET A 99 18.65 -5.39 4.48
CA MET A 99 18.32 -5.75 3.12
C MET A 99 17.27 -6.85 3.15
N CYS A 100 16.36 -6.87 2.16
CA CYS A 100 15.56 -8.06 1.91
C CYS A 100 16.50 -9.24 1.61
N THR A 101 16.40 -10.33 2.37
CA THR A 101 17.30 -11.48 2.20
C THR A 101 17.13 -12.17 0.84
N THR A 102 15.93 -12.11 0.27
CA THR A 102 15.59 -12.70 -1.02
C THR A 102 16.13 -11.92 -2.23
N CYS A 103 15.82 -10.62 -2.36
CA CYS A 103 16.18 -9.83 -3.55
C CYS A 103 17.28 -8.77 -3.31
N GLN A 104 17.80 -8.67 -2.08
CA GLN A 104 18.81 -7.69 -1.68
C GLN A 104 18.36 -6.22 -1.87
N ARG A 105 17.04 -5.95 -1.91
CA ARG A 105 16.52 -4.59 -1.89
C ARG A 105 16.79 -3.94 -0.52
N PRO A 106 17.35 -2.72 -0.47
CA PRO A 106 17.58 -2.01 0.79
C PRO A 106 16.28 -1.51 1.41
N LEU A 107 16.12 -1.65 2.73
CA LEU A 107 14.88 -1.29 3.45
C LEU A 107 15.01 0.04 4.20
N ASN A 108 15.80 0.97 3.66
CA ASN A 108 16.16 2.25 4.31
C ASN A 108 15.39 3.45 3.74
N ASP A 109 14.57 3.23 2.72
CA ASP A 109 13.67 4.18 2.08
C ASP A 109 12.25 3.61 2.12
N PRO A 110 11.22 4.39 2.52
CA PRO A 110 9.83 3.93 2.48
C PRO A 110 9.39 3.40 1.10
N HIS A 111 9.89 3.98 -0.01
CA HIS A 111 9.56 3.56 -1.38
C HIS A 111 10.06 2.15 -1.69
N ASN A 112 11.16 1.72 -1.07
CA ASN A 112 11.62 0.34 -1.20
C ASN A 112 10.69 -0.69 -0.52
N ILE A 113 9.79 -0.21 0.34
CA ILE A 113 8.87 -1.04 1.15
C ILE A 113 7.44 -0.95 0.60
N MET A 114 7.00 0.24 0.21
CA MET A 114 5.63 0.51 -0.21
C MET A 114 5.61 1.62 -1.24
N GLU A 115 4.95 1.36 -2.37
CA GLU A 115 4.61 2.35 -3.39
C GLU A 115 3.10 2.59 -3.40
N VAL A 116 2.71 3.84 -3.64
CA VAL A 116 1.32 4.30 -3.58
C VAL A 116 0.98 5.06 -4.85
N GLU A 117 -0.10 4.64 -5.48
CA GLU A 117 -0.67 5.29 -6.65
C GLU A 117 -2.13 5.65 -6.34
N PRO A 118 -2.55 6.91 -6.50
CA PRO A 118 -3.96 7.26 -6.51
C PRO A 118 -4.71 6.46 -7.58
N LEU A 119 -5.91 6.01 -7.24
CA LEU A 119 -6.88 5.59 -8.24
C LEU A 119 -7.58 6.89 -8.65
N ASP A 120 -7.35 7.38 -9.85
CA ASP A 120 -7.84 8.70 -10.29
C ASP A 120 -9.36 8.89 -10.06
N GLU A 121 -9.79 10.15 -9.85
CA GLU A 121 -11.22 10.56 -9.82
C GLU A 121 -11.85 10.57 -11.22
#